data_AF-X1CET4-F1
#
_entry.id   AF-X1CET4-F1
#
_cell.length_a   1.000
_cell.length_b   1.000
_cell.length_c   1.000
_cell.angle_alpha   90.00
_cell.angle_beta   90.00
_cell.angle_gamma   90.00
#
_symmetry.space_group_name_H-M   'P 1'
#
loop_
_entity.id
_entity.type
_entity.pdbx_description
1 polymer ?
#
loop_
_entity_poly.entity_id
_entity_poly.type
_entity_poly.pdbx_seq_one_letter_code
_entity_poly.pdbx_strand_id
1 'polypeptide(L)'
;AGERYYEWKIIDPKTGKQEVDDKGRAKYYDLRAYAPYTTYLFIAEQVLHPEKIRPYDRIQALIGINRIAGTGLILIDALRNKSNETVTKMLKEFGGQWLGGFTVPFRTIKDFWAGIEKEEAEVQFTRESPILGPLISNLPRSQRFLPQAPRLTRREGYVREAPVKRQVTGLTVKTKTGLEQEIDRLGIERLWPRTGDVTLDRMITEKIGGQVEIAGQTLISSPAYRTADDETKKYFIKDLINTKRLKAKKTLFPLRVRQELKRRTTQETR
;
A
#
# COMPACT_ATOMS: atom_id res chain seq x y z
N ALA A 1 15.80 -21.45 -19.58
CA ALA A 1 14.85 -20.33 -19.33
C ALA A 1 14.78 -19.94 -17.85
N GLY A 2 15.19 -18.74 -17.43
CA GLY A 2 15.07 -18.23 -16.04
C GLY A 2 15.91 -18.98 -14.99
N GLU A 3 16.70 -19.95 -15.45
CA GLU A 3 17.25 -21.06 -14.69
C GLU A 3 18.10 -20.61 -13.51
N ARG A 4 18.88 -19.54 -13.73
CA ARG A 4 19.86 -19.01 -12.77
C ARG A 4 19.32 -18.63 -11.38
N TYR A 5 18.04 -18.27 -11.23
CA TYR A 5 17.48 -17.86 -9.93
C TYR A 5 16.75 -18.98 -9.20
N TYR A 6 16.41 -20.05 -9.93
CA TYR A 6 15.76 -21.23 -9.39
C TYR A 6 16.73 -22.40 -9.28
N GLU A 7 17.97 -22.23 -9.73
CA GLU A 7 18.99 -23.27 -9.73
C GLU A 7 20.15 -22.82 -8.85
N TRP A 8 20.32 -23.51 -7.73
CA TRP A 8 21.47 -23.28 -6.86
C TRP A 8 22.58 -24.25 -7.20
N LYS A 9 23.81 -23.73 -7.34
CA LYS A 9 24.98 -24.56 -7.60
C LYS A 9 25.19 -25.50 -6.43
N ILE A 10 25.34 -26.79 -6.72
CA ILE A 10 25.79 -27.75 -5.71
C ILE A 10 27.30 -27.59 -5.61
N ILE A 11 27.77 -27.09 -4.47
CA ILE A 11 29.18 -26.90 -4.19
C ILE A 11 29.58 -27.96 -3.17
N ASP A 12 30.61 -28.75 -3.50
CA ASP A 12 31.18 -29.69 -2.56
C ASP A 12 31.81 -28.90 -1.40
N PRO A 13 31.31 -29.06 -0.16
CA PRO A 13 31.74 -28.28 0.99
C PRO A 13 33.21 -28.53 1.37
N LYS A 14 33.82 -29.63 0.91
CA LYS A 14 35.24 -29.95 1.20
C LYS A 14 36.20 -29.33 0.21
N THR A 15 35.79 -29.22 -1.06
CA THR A 15 36.68 -28.77 -2.14
C THR A 15 36.34 -27.37 -2.67
N GLY A 16 35.17 -26.83 -2.32
CA GLY A 16 34.68 -25.55 -2.82
C GLY A 16 34.38 -25.54 -4.32
N LYS A 17 34.46 -26.71 -4.98
CA LYS A 17 34.22 -26.86 -6.42
C LYS A 17 32.77 -27.26 -6.67
N GLN A 18 32.25 -26.80 -7.80
CA GLN A 18 30.89 -27.17 -8.23
C GLN A 18 30.86 -28.65 -8.59
N GLU A 19 29.88 -29.38 -8.05
CA GLU A 19 29.68 -30.77 -8.40
C GLU A 19 29.28 -30.94 -9.86
N VAL A 20 29.81 -31.98 -10.49
CA VAL A 20 29.52 -32.37 -11.87
C VAL A 20 28.95 -33.78 -11.92
N ASP A 21 28.16 -34.07 -12.96
CA ASP A 21 27.70 -35.42 -13.27
C ASP A 21 28.81 -36.27 -13.89
N ASP A 22 28.52 -37.57 -14.11
CA ASP A 22 29.47 -38.52 -14.69
C ASP A 22 29.89 -38.18 -16.14
N LYS A 23 29.25 -37.17 -16.74
CA LYS A 23 29.52 -36.65 -18.09
C LYS A 23 30.16 -35.26 -18.04
N GLY A 24 30.59 -34.79 -16.86
CA GLY A 24 31.26 -33.51 -16.66
C GLY A 24 30.36 -32.27 -16.69
N ARG A 25 29.03 -32.43 -16.60
CA ARG A 25 28.08 -31.33 -16.60
C ARG A 25 27.79 -30.86 -15.18
N ALA A 26 27.71 -29.56 -14.97
CA ALA A 26 27.47 -28.96 -13.67
C ALA A 26 26.09 -29.33 -13.09
N LYS A 27 26.05 -29.72 -11.82
CA LYS A 27 24.82 -30.03 -11.08
C LYS A 27 24.24 -28.79 -10.38
N TYR A 28 22.91 -28.75 -10.29
CA TYR A 28 22.15 -27.69 -9.64
C TYR A 28 20.97 -28.26 -8.84
N TYR A 29 20.63 -27.64 -7.71
CA TYR A 29 19.35 -27.84 -7.03
C TYR A 29 18.28 -27.01 -7.75
N ASP A 30 17.28 -27.67 -8.35
CA ASP A 30 16.10 -26.99 -8.89
C ASP A 30 15.12 -26.69 -7.75
N LEU A 31 14.95 -25.42 -7.45
CA LEU A 31 14.11 -24.92 -6.38
C LEU A 31 12.66 -24.65 -6.84
N ARG A 32 12.32 -24.80 -8.14
CA ARG A 32 10.97 -24.51 -8.67
C ARG A 32 9.87 -25.33 -7.98
N ALA A 33 10.19 -26.54 -7.53
CA ALA A 33 9.27 -27.39 -6.78
C ALA A 33 8.85 -26.79 -5.43
N TYR A 34 9.65 -25.87 -4.87
CA TYR A 34 9.38 -25.15 -3.63
C TYR A 34 8.66 -23.81 -3.85
N ALA A 35 8.08 -23.61 -5.03
CA ALA A 35 7.06 -22.61 -5.26
C ALA A 35 6.01 -22.61 -4.10
N PRO A 36 5.66 -21.46 -3.50
CA PRO A 36 6.00 -20.09 -3.91
C PRO A 36 7.28 -19.50 -3.28
N TYR A 37 8.06 -20.24 -2.49
CA TYR A 37 9.22 -19.69 -1.77
C TYR A 37 10.32 -19.14 -2.69
N THR A 38 10.50 -19.76 -3.85
CA THR A 38 11.49 -19.31 -4.85
C THR A 38 11.11 -18.03 -5.57
N THR A 39 9.82 -17.83 -5.83
CA THR A 39 9.28 -16.54 -6.28
C THR A 39 9.67 -15.42 -5.31
N TYR A 40 9.64 -15.72 -4.01
CA TYR A 40 9.97 -14.74 -2.98
C TYR A 40 11.45 -14.42 -2.91
N LEU A 41 12.34 -15.41 -3.05
CA LEU A 41 13.78 -15.18 -3.13
C LEU A 41 14.17 -14.32 -4.34
N PHE A 42 13.53 -14.56 -5.49
CA PHE A 42 13.71 -13.71 -6.68
C PHE A 42 13.30 -12.25 -6.42
N ILE A 43 12.15 -12.03 -5.78
CA ILE A 43 11.66 -10.69 -5.46
C ILE A 43 12.54 -10.00 -4.41
N ALA A 44 13.01 -10.75 -3.40
CA ALA A 44 13.94 -10.23 -2.40
C ALA A 44 15.26 -9.78 -3.03
N GLU A 45 15.84 -10.59 -3.93
CA GLU A 45 17.04 -10.21 -4.69
C GLU A 45 16.77 -8.96 -5.56
N GLN A 46 15.57 -8.83 -6.14
CA GLN A 46 15.21 -7.66 -6.94
C GLN A 46 15.09 -6.37 -6.12
N VAL A 47 14.67 -6.48 -4.85
CA VAL A 47 14.54 -5.34 -3.94
C VAL A 47 15.89 -4.97 -3.33
N LEU A 48 16.69 -5.95 -2.92
CA LEU A 48 17.97 -5.74 -2.23
C LEU A 48 19.12 -5.45 -3.20
N HIS A 49 19.09 -6.07 -4.38
CA HIS A 49 20.14 -5.99 -5.40
C HIS A 49 19.56 -5.80 -6.82
N PRO A 50 18.81 -4.70 -7.07
CA PRO A 50 18.17 -4.45 -8.36
C PRO A 50 19.15 -4.40 -9.54
N GLU A 51 20.41 -4.03 -9.29
CA GLU A 51 21.52 -3.96 -10.25
C GLU A 51 21.98 -5.32 -10.76
N LYS A 52 21.73 -6.40 -10.00
CA LYS A 52 22.15 -7.76 -10.37
C LYS A 52 21.16 -8.46 -11.32
N ILE A 53 19.95 -7.90 -11.48
CA ILE A 53 18.87 -8.54 -12.23
C ILE A 53 18.74 -7.95 -13.63
N ARG A 54 18.99 -8.78 -14.65
CA ARG A 54 18.85 -8.38 -16.05
C ARG A 54 17.37 -8.27 -16.44
N PRO A 55 17.00 -7.41 -17.40
CA PRO A 55 15.62 -7.27 -17.87
C PRO A 55 14.98 -8.59 -18.30
N TYR A 56 15.77 -9.48 -18.92
CA TYR A 56 15.32 -10.81 -19.35
C TYR A 56 15.03 -11.75 -18.17
N ASP A 57 15.81 -11.65 -17.09
CA ASP A 57 15.62 -12.45 -15.87
C ASP A 57 14.29 -12.09 -15.19
N ARG A 58 13.88 -10.80 -15.26
CA ARG A 58 12.56 -10.34 -14.80
C ARG A 58 11.47 -11.03 -15.59
N ILE A 59 11.47 -10.94 -16.92
CA ILE A 59 10.45 -11.57 -17.77
C ILE A 59 10.30 -13.06 -17.48
N GLN A 60 11.41 -13.76 -17.22
CA GLN A 60 11.38 -15.20 -16.97
C GLN A 60 10.87 -15.58 -15.57
N ALA A 61 11.29 -14.87 -14.53
CA ALA A 61 10.72 -15.08 -13.20
C ALA A 61 9.23 -14.76 -13.18
N LEU A 62 8.80 -13.71 -13.88
CA LEU A 62 7.39 -13.34 -14.05
C LEU A 62 6.57 -14.45 -14.74
N ILE A 63 7.16 -15.21 -15.68
CA ILE A 63 6.53 -16.40 -16.29
C ILE A 63 6.42 -17.56 -15.30
N GLY A 64 7.45 -17.80 -14.47
CA GLY A 64 7.43 -18.84 -13.42
C GLY A 64 6.37 -18.59 -12.34
N ILE A 65 6.11 -17.33 -12.01
CA ILE A 65 5.13 -16.90 -11.00
C ILE A 65 3.68 -17.15 -11.46
N ASN A 66 3.39 -16.98 -12.75
CA ASN A 66 2.06 -17.20 -13.34
C ASN A 66 1.51 -18.63 -13.16
N ARG A 67 2.36 -19.61 -12.81
CA ARG A 67 1.95 -21.00 -12.59
C ARG A 67 1.37 -21.27 -11.19
N ILE A 68 1.47 -20.31 -10.25
CA ILE A 68 0.98 -20.44 -8.87
C ILE A 68 -0.26 -19.56 -8.72
N ALA A 69 -1.42 -20.21 -8.62
CA ALA A 69 -2.76 -19.63 -8.68
C ALA A 69 -2.93 -18.30 -7.91
N GLY A 70 -3.56 -17.31 -8.57
CA GLY A 70 -4.11 -16.09 -7.95
C GLY A 70 -3.27 -14.81 -8.07
N THR A 71 -1.96 -14.90 -8.34
CA THR A 71 -1.06 -13.72 -8.44
C THR A 71 -0.84 -13.20 -9.87
N GLY A 72 -1.36 -13.91 -10.88
CA GLY A 72 -1.15 -13.60 -12.31
C GLY A 72 -1.80 -12.32 -12.84
N LEU A 73 -2.82 -11.77 -12.17
CA LEU A 73 -3.52 -10.55 -12.65
C LEU A 73 -2.64 -9.29 -12.56
N ILE A 74 -1.86 -9.15 -11.49
CA ILE A 74 -0.91 -8.03 -11.32
C ILE A 74 0.17 -8.06 -12.42
N LEU A 75 0.51 -9.25 -12.90
CA LEU A 75 1.50 -9.49 -13.94
C LEU A 75 1.00 -9.15 -15.35
N ILE A 76 -0.25 -9.49 -15.67
CA ILE A 76 -0.89 -9.07 -16.92
C ILE A 76 -0.96 -7.54 -16.98
N ASP A 77 -1.27 -6.89 -15.87
CA ASP A 77 -1.30 -5.42 -15.77
C ASP A 77 0.10 -4.80 -15.83
N ALA A 78 1.12 -5.46 -15.27
CA ALA A 78 2.51 -5.03 -15.37
C ALA A 78 3.06 -5.15 -16.81
N LEU A 79 2.73 -6.22 -17.54
CA LEU A 79 3.13 -6.42 -18.94
C LEU A 79 2.35 -5.52 -19.91
N ARG A 80 1.09 -5.20 -19.58
CA ARG A 80 0.26 -4.24 -20.34
C ARG A 80 0.75 -2.80 -20.16
N ASN A 81 1.35 -2.47 -19.02
CA ASN A 81 1.88 -1.14 -18.74
C ASN A 81 3.32 -0.97 -19.24
N LYS A 82 3.54 -0.03 -20.18
CA LYS A 82 4.86 0.20 -20.81
C LYS A 82 5.88 0.95 -19.94
N SER A 83 5.55 1.30 -18.70
CA SER A 83 6.37 2.17 -17.85
C SER A 83 7.14 1.35 -16.82
N ASN A 84 8.48 1.43 -16.86
CA ASN A 84 9.37 0.78 -15.89
C ASN A 84 9.10 1.22 -14.44
N GLU A 85 8.64 2.45 -14.25
CA GLU A 85 8.32 3.00 -12.92
C GLU A 85 7.05 2.37 -12.34
N THR A 86 6.03 2.15 -13.18
CA THR A 86 4.78 1.47 -12.81
C THR A 86 5.05 0.02 -12.39
N VAL A 87 5.88 -0.71 -13.16
CA VAL A 87 6.28 -2.08 -12.84
C VAL A 87 7.07 -2.13 -11.53
N THR A 88 8.02 -1.22 -11.34
CA THR A 88 8.82 -1.15 -10.10
C THR A 88 7.94 -0.87 -8.88
N LYS A 89 6.95 0.02 -9.01
CA LYS A 89 5.99 0.32 -7.93
C LYS A 89 5.16 -0.91 -7.57
N MET A 90 4.62 -1.60 -8.57
CA MET A 90 3.85 -2.84 -8.35
C MET A 90 4.68 -3.90 -7.62
N LEU A 91 5.94 -4.11 -8.03
CA LEU A 91 6.84 -5.07 -7.38
C LEU A 91 7.17 -4.67 -5.94
N LYS A 92 7.36 -3.39 -5.65
CA LYS A 92 7.57 -2.89 -4.28
C LYS A 92 6.34 -3.08 -3.40
N GLU A 93 5.15 -2.79 -3.92
CA GLU A 93 3.88 -3.01 -3.20
C GLU A 93 3.67 -4.51 -2.93
N PHE A 94 3.95 -5.37 -3.91
CA PHE A 94 3.90 -6.82 -3.75
C PHE A 94 4.90 -7.32 -2.70
N GLY A 95 6.17 -6.93 -2.82
CA GLY A 95 7.23 -7.32 -1.88
C GLY A 95 6.91 -6.88 -0.45
N GLY A 96 6.36 -5.68 -0.29
CA GLY A 96 5.91 -5.21 1.02
C GLY A 96 4.70 -5.97 1.57
N GLN A 97 3.70 -6.29 0.75
CA GLN A 97 2.59 -7.14 1.17
C GLN A 97 3.05 -8.55 1.58
N TRP A 98 4.04 -9.09 0.86
CA TRP A 98 4.65 -10.38 1.17
C TRP A 98 5.39 -10.35 2.52
N LEU A 99 6.27 -9.38 2.74
CA LEU A 99 6.93 -9.18 4.04
C LEU A 99 5.91 -8.93 5.15
N GLY A 100 4.84 -8.19 4.84
CA GLY A 100 3.69 -8.01 5.71
C GLY A 100 2.98 -9.32 6.06
N GLY A 101 2.98 -10.31 5.18
CA GLY A 101 2.39 -11.64 5.38
C GLY A 101 2.96 -12.37 6.60
N PHE A 102 4.29 -12.35 6.78
CA PHE A 102 4.94 -12.98 7.94
C PHE A 102 4.61 -12.30 9.27
N THR A 103 4.21 -11.03 9.22
CA THR A 103 3.85 -10.28 10.42
C THR A 103 2.35 -10.30 10.71
N VAL A 104 1.54 -10.96 9.88
CA VAL A 104 0.08 -11.08 10.11
C VAL A 104 -0.27 -11.65 11.49
N PRO A 105 0.40 -12.67 12.05
CA PRO A 105 0.09 -13.15 13.40
C PRO A 105 0.22 -12.06 14.48
N PHE A 106 1.17 -11.13 14.32
CA PHE A 106 1.33 -10.00 15.24
C PHE A 106 0.18 -9.00 15.16
N ARG A 107 -0.57 -8.98 14.05
CA ARG A 107 -1.77 -8.14 13.92
C ARG A 107 -2.86 -8.56 14.91
N THR A 108 -3.00 -9.85 15.19
CA THR A 108 -3.96 -10.34 16.20
C THR A 108 -3.55 -9.87 17.59
N ILE A 109 -2.27 -9.98 17.93
CA ILE A 109 -1.71 -9.44 19.19
C ILE A 109 -2.00 -7.94 19.28
N LYS A 110 -1.67 -7.18 18.23
CA LYS A 110 -1.96 -5.75 18.13
C LYS A 110 -3.44 -5.43 18.34
N ASP A 111 -4.36 -6.19 17.76
CA ASP A 111 -5.81 -5.96 17.92
C ASP A 111 -6.29 -6.22 19.37
N PHE A 112 -5.65 -7.15 20.10
CA PHE A 112 -5.88 -7.29 21.55
C PHE A 112 -5.34 -6.10 22.34
N TRP A 113 -4.12 -5.67 22.03
CA TRP A 113 -3.54 -4.46 22.63
C TRP A 113 -4.37 -3.21 22.35
N ALA A 114 -4.99 -3.12 21.17
CA ALA A 114 -5.93 -2.05 20.81
C ALA A 114 -7.23 -2.02 21.63
N GLY A 115 -7.56 -3.11 22.33
CA GLY A 115 -8.61 -3.11 23.35
C GLY A 115 -8.19 -2.43 24.66
N ILE A 116 -6.89 -2.32 24.91
CA ILE A 116 -6.29 -1.76 26.14
C ILE A 116 -5.76 -0.34 25.87
N GLU A 117 -4.92 -0.18 24.86
CA GLU A 117 -4.31 1.07 24.42
C GLU A 117 -5.01 1.56 23.15
N LYS A 118 -5.81 2.63 23.23
CA LYS A 118 -6.61 3.13 22.08
C LYS A 118 -5.76 3.59 20.89
N GLU A 119 -4.54 4.03 21.13
CA GLU A 119 -3.58 4.40 20.08
C GLU A 119 -3.31 3.21 19.13
N GLU A 120 -3.34 1.98 19.65
CA GLU A 120 -3.12 0.78 18.84
C GLU A 120 -4.24 0.51 17.82
N ALA A 121 -5.43 1.05 18.08
CA ALA A 121 -6.58 0.94 17.18
C ALA A 121 -6.46 1.85 15.94
N GLU A 122 -5.50 2.78 15.93
CA GLU A 122 -5.26 3.65 14.79
C GLU A 122 -4.75 2.88 13.57
N VAL A 123 -5.40 3.10 12.44
CA VAL A 123 -5.00 2.55 11.16
C VAL A 123 -3.89 3.42 10.59
N GLN A 124 -2.76 2.79 10.29
CA GLN A 124 -1.58 3.47 9.76
C GLN A 124 -1.64 3.58 8.24
N PHE A 125 -1.08 4.67 7.71
CA PHE A 125 -0.98 4.93 6.29
C PHE A 125 0.30 4.33 5.70
N THR A 126 0.17 3.16 5.08
CA THR A 126 1.32 2.38 4.60
C THR A 126 1.79 2.76 3.19
N ARG A 127 1.01 3.55 2.45
CA ARG A 127 1.28 3.84 1.03
C ARG A 127 2.52 4.71 0.80
N GLU A 128 2.97 5.48 1.79
CA GLU A 128 4.23 6.24 1.72
C GLU A 128 5.46 5.34 1.81
N SER A 129 5.31 4.16 2.43
CA SER A 129 6.38 3.17 2.60
C SER A 129 5.93 1.82 2.05
N PRO A 130 5.86 1.62 0.72
CA PRO A 130 5.27 0.41 0.13
C PRO A 130 5.89 -0.91 0.60
N ILE A 131 7.20 -0.90 0.89
CA ILE A 131 7.96 -2.11 1.29
C ILE A 131 7.78 -2.39 2.79
N LEU A 132 8.10 -1.42 3.66
CA LEU A 132 8.11 -1.64 5.11
C LEU A 132 6.78 -1.31 5.77
N GLY A 133 5.93 -0.51 5.13
CA GLY A 133 4.64 -0.06 5.66
C GLY A 133 3.74 -1.22 6.10
N PRO A 134 3.48 -2.22 5.22
CA PRO A 134 2.67 -3.37 5.59
C PRO A 134 3.24 -4.16 6.78
N LEU A 135 4.56 -4.34 6.81
CA LEU A 135 5.27 -5.01 7.91
C LEU A 135 5.10 -4.26 9.22
N ILE A 136 5.46 -2.97 9.22
CA ILE A 136 5.40 -2.11 10.41
C ILE A 136 3.97 -2.05 10.93
N SER A 137 2.97 -1.91 10.05
CA SER A 137 1.56 -1.77 10.44
C SER A 137 0.96 -2.95 11.20
N ASN A 138 1.58 -4.13 11.11
CA ASN A 138 1.14 -5.33 11.82
C ASN A 138 1.74 -5.47 13.21
N LEU A 139 2.86 -4.80 13.47
CA LEU A 139 3.55 -4.90 14.75
C LEU A 139 2.81 -4.07 15.82
N PRO A 140 2.71 -4.55 17.06
CA PRO A 140 2.28 -3.72 18.18
C PRO A 140 3.25 -2.55 18.39
N ARG A 141 2.77 -1.41 18.88
CA ARG A 141 3.54 -0.19 19.19
C ARG A 141 4.25 0.46 18.02
N SER A 142 3.79 0.16 16.81
CA SER A 142 4.37 0.64 15.56
C SER A 142 3.78 1.97 15.07
N GLN A 143 2.75 2.51 15.74
CA GLN A 143 2.00 3.72 15.33
C GLN A 143 2.91 4.93 15.18
N ARG A 144 4.00 4.98 15.95
CA ARG A 144 4.95 6.08 15.95
C ARG A 144 5.76 6.17 14.66
N PHE A 145 5.85 5.08 13.91
CA PHE A 145 6.70 5.00 12.71
C PHE A 145 5.97 5.34 11.42
N LEU A 146 4.63 5.29 11.40
CA LEU A 146 3.82 5.58 10.22
C LEU A 146 2.72 6.58 10.56
N PRO A 147 2.45 7.56 9.69
CA PRO A 147 1.36 8.49 9.94
C PRO A 147 0.02 7.76 9.97
N GLN A 148 -0.92 8.27 10.76
CA GLN A 148 -2.30 7.78 10.75
C GLN A 148 -2.92 7.94 9.35
N ALA A 149 -3.75 6.97 8.94
CA ALA A 149 -4.51 7.04 7.70
C ALA A 149 -5.62 8.09 7.82
N PRO A 150 -5.58 9.18 7.02
CA PRO A 150 -6.56 10.25 7.14
C PRO A 150 -7.91 9.84 6.54
N ARG A 151 -8.99 10.47 7.00
CA ARG A 151 -10.34 10.36 6.41
C ARG A 151 -10.69 11.64 5.68
N LEU A 152 -11.36 11.50 4.53
CA LEU A 152 -11.79 12.65 3.74
C LEU A 152 -13.03 13.34 4.32
N THR A 153 -13.85 12.60 5.05
CA THR A 153 -15.19 12.98 5.53
C THR A 153 -15.25 13.20 7.03
N ARG A 154 -14.10 13.09 7.73
CA ARG A 154 -13.99 13.27 9.18
C ARG A 154 -12.70 13.98 9.55
N ARG A 155 -12.72 14.69 10.67
CA ARG A 155 -11.52 15.26 11.28
C ARG A 155 -10.53 14.18 11.73
N GLU A 156 -11.03 13.11 12.31
CA GLU A 156 -10.23 12.00 12.82
C GLU A 156 -9.81 11.05 11.69
N GLY A 157 -8.62 10.46 11.83
CA GLY A 157 -8.18 9.40 10.93
C GLY A 157 -8.96 8.10 11.11
N TYR A 158 -8.55 7.07 10.37
CA TYR A 158 -9.14 5.75 10.52
C TYR A 158 -8.75 5.12 11.84
N VAL A 159 -9.75 4.83 12.67
CA VAL A 159 -9.63 4.00 13.87
C VAL A 159 -10.45 2.71 13.68
N ARG A 160 -9.93 1.59 14.20
CA ARG A 160 -10.65 0.31 14.24
C ARG A 160 -11.63 0.30 15.41
N GLU A 161 -12.92 0.17 15.11
CA GLU A 161 -13.94 0.04 16.15
C GLU A 161 -14.03 -1.42 16.65
N ALA A 162 -13.99 -1.59 17.97
CA ALA A 162 -14.07 -2.89 18.66
C ALA A 162 -13.12 -3.97 18.09
N PRO A 163 -11.79 -3.74 18.09
CA PRO A 163 -10.82 -4.64 17.46
C PRO A 163 -10.84 -6.05 18.06
N VAL A 164 -11.03 -6.17 19.38
CA VAL A 164 -11.18 -7.47 20.07
C VAL A 164 -12.43 -8.23 19.58
N LYS A 165 -13.56 -7.53 19.42
CA LYS A 165 -14.81 -8.15 18.94
C LYS A 165 -14.62 -8.74 17.55
N ARG A 166 -13.89 -8.07 16.67
CA ARG A 166 -13.54 -8.58 15.34
C ARG A 166 -12.75 -9.90 15.42
N GLN A 167 -11.81 -10.02 16.34
CA GLN A 167 -11.00 -11.24 16.48
C GLN A 167 -11.82 -12.41 17.02
N VAL A 168 -12.71 -12.16 17.99
CA VAL A 168 -13.53 -13.22 18.61
C VAL A 168 -14.71 -13.64 17.74
N THR A 169 -15.36 -12.69 17.07
CA THR A 169 -16.63 -12.94 16.36
C THR A 169 -16.51 -12.90 14.84
N GLY A 170 -15.38 -12.44 14.31
CA GLY A 170 -15.22 -12.11 12.89
C GLY A 170 -15.93 -10.82 12.44
N LEU A 171 -16.81 -10.24 13.28
CA LEU A 171 -17.62 -9.09 12.91
C LEU A 171 -16.84 -7.78 13.05
N THR A 172 -16.85 -6.96 11.99
CA THR A 172 -16.29 -5.60 12.03
C THR A 172 -17.41 -4.59 12.27
N VAL A 173 -17.25 -3.75 13.28
CA VAL A 173 -18.15 -2.63 13.55
C VAL A 173 -17.62 -1.39 12.83
N LYS A 174 -18.52 -0.61 12.25
CA LYS A 174 -18.21 0.70 11.65
C LYS A 174 -19.38 1.64 11.88
N THR A 175 -19.11 2.76 12.52
CA THR A 175 -20.05 3.87 12.64
C THR A 175 -19.86 4.78 11.42
N LYS A 176 -20.94 5.29 10.81
CA LYS A 176 -20.90 6.23 9.67
C LYS A 176 -21.53 7.56 10.04
N THR A 177 -20.95 8.69 9.62
CA THR A 177 -21.58 10.01 9.78
C THR A 177 -22.72 10.20 8.79
N GLY A 178 -23.57 11.21 8.99
CA GLY A 178 -24.65 11.53 8.05
C GLY A 178 -24.12 11.80 6.64
N LEU A 179 -22.99 12.49 6.53
CA LEU A 179 -22.31 12.72 5.25
C LEU A 179 -21.83 11.43 4.57
N GLU A 180 -21.25 10.50 5.33
CA GLU A 180 -20.79 9.23 4.76
C GLU A 180 -21.95 8.33 4.32
N GLN A 181 -23.03 8.29 5.10
CA GLN A 181 -24.26 7.59 4.72
C GLN A 181 -24.84 8.14 3.41
N GLU A 182 -24.85 9.46 3.26
CA GLU A 182 -25.35 10.12 2.06
C GLU A 182 -24.45 9.91 0.85
N ILE A 183 -23.12 9.96 1.03
CA ILE A 183 -22.15 9.61 -0.01
C ILE A 183 -22.36 8.18 -0.51
N ASP A 184 -22.58 7.23 0.42
CA ASP A 184 -22.82 5.83 0.09
C ASP A 184 -24.18 5.65 -0.60
N ARG A 185 -25.24 6.29 -0.09
CA ARG A 185 -26.60 6.27 -0.70
C ARG A 185 -26.56 6.74 -2.15
N LEU A 186 -25.80 7.79 -2.41
CA LEU A 186 -25.65 8.39 -3.74
C LEU A 186 -24.61 7.67 -4.62
N GLY A 187 -23.88 6.68 -4.10
CA GLY A 187 -22.85 5.96 -4.85
C GLY A 187 -21.72 6.87 -5.34
N ILE A 188 -21.32 7.88 -4.56
CA ILE A 188 -20.30 8.84 -4.98
C ILE A 188 -18.91 8.22 -4.84
N GLU A 189 -18.29 7.95 -5.99
CA GLU A 189 -16.92 7.44 -6.03
C GLU A 189 -15.87 8.53 -6.31
N ARG A 190 -14.60 8.16 -6.17
CA ARG A 190 -13.42 8.96 -6.61
C ARG A 190 -13.28 10.33 -5.94
N LEU A 191 -13.59 10.41 -4.65
CA LEU A 191 -13.47 11.64 -3.86
C LEU A 191 -12.03 11.99 -3.45
N TRP A 192 -11.15 11.00 -3.44
CA TRP A 192 -9.77 11.15 -2.98
C TRP A 192 -8.92 12.05 -3.90
N PRO A 193 -7.98 12.83 -3.35
CA PRO A 193 -7.00 13.54 -4.15
C PRO A 193 -6.13 12.56 -4.95
N ARG A 194 -5.72 13.00 -6.15
CA ARG A 194 -4.85 12.25 -7.06
C ARG A 194 -3.84 13.22 -7.67
N THR A 195 -2.87 13.64 -6.86
CA THR A 195 -1.83 14.57 -7.32
C THR A 195 -0.63 13.86 -7.94
N GLY A 196 -0.51 12.55 -7.75
CA GLY A 196 0.64 11.75 -8.17
C GLY A 196 1.69 11.60 -7.06
N ASP A 197 1.69 12.48 -6.06
CA ASP A 197 2.48 12.36 -4.83
C ASP A 197 1.58 11.85 -3.69
N VAL A 198 1.87 10.64 -3.22
CA VAL A 198 1.11 9.94 -2.18
C VAL A 198 1.11 10.70 -0.85
N THR A 199 2.23 11.35 -0.52
CA THR A 199 2.36 12.16 0.70
C THR A 199 1.54 13.43 0.60
N LEU A 200 1.59 14.11 -0.56
CA LEU A 200 0.76 15.29 -0.78
C LEU A 200 -0.73 14.93 -0.73
N ASP A 201 -1.13 13.81 -1.32
CA ASP A 201 -2.51 13.32 -1.27
C ASP A 201 -2.95 13.06 0.18
N ARG A 202 -2.11 12.41 0.99
CA ARG A 202 -2.37 12.21 2.43
C ARG A 202 -2.56 13.54 3.17
N MET A 203 -1.63 14.47 3.00
CA MET A 203 -1.65 15.78 3.66
C MET A 203 -2.88 16.61 3.25
N ILE A 204 -3.29 16.53 1.98
CA ILE A 204 -4.50 17.18 1.50
C ILE A 204 -5.72 16.59 2.21
N THR A 205 -5.85 15.26 2.25
CA THR A 205 -6.97 14.60 2.95
C THR A 205 -7.01 14.99 4.42
N GLU A 206 -5.88 14.89 5.12
CA GLU A 206 -5.76 15.23 6.54
C GLU A 206 -6.21 16.67 6.82
N LYS A 207 -5.80 17.61 5.96
CA LYS A 207 -6.17 19.03 6.09
C LYS A 207 -7.66 19.30 5.86
N ILE A 208 -8.29 18.59 4.92
CA ILE A 208 -9.68 18.88 4.53
C ILE A 208 -10.71 18.03 5.27
N GLY A 209 -10.32 16.90 5.88
CA GLY A 209 -11.24 15.96 6.51
C GLY A 209 -12.25 16.60 7.44
N GLY A 210 -11.77 17.36 8.44
CA GLY A 210 -12.65 18.06 9.38
C GLY A 210 -13.45 19.21 8.74
N GLN A 211 -12.92 19.85 7.70
CA GLN A 211 -13.63 20.91 6.98
C GLN A 211 -14.79 20.35 6.15
N VAL A 212 -14.58 19.19 5.54
CA VAL A 212 -15.59 18.46 4.77
C VAL A 212 -16.65 17.91 5.69
N GLU A 213 -16.29 17.38 6.87
CA GLU A 213 -17.25 16.90 7.87
C GLU A 213 -18.24 18.00 8.29
N ILE A 214 -17.72 19.14 8.77
CA ILE A 214 -18.54 20.26 9.25
C ILE A 214 -19.39 20.81 8.10
N ALA A 215 -18.77 21.15 6.98
CA ALA A 215 -19.49 21.76 5.86
C ALA A 215 -20.47 20.80 5.19
N GLY A 216 -20.16 19.51 5.15
CA GLY A 216 -21.03 18.48 4.61
C GLY A 216 -22.27 18.27 5.46
N GLN A 217 -22.14 18.30 6.78
CA GLN A 217 -23.29 18.22 7.68
C GLN A 217 -24.21 19.45 7.52
N THR A 218 -23.63 20.65 7.40
CA THR A 218 -24.40 21.87 7.10
C THR A 218 -25.09 21.78 5.74
N LEU A 219 -24.41 21.28 4.72
CA LEU A 219 -24.94 21.11 3.37
C LEU A 219 -26.16 20.17 3.36
N ILE A 220 -26.04 18.97 3.94
CA ILE A 220 -27.11 17.96 3.94
C ILE A 220 -28.34 18.44 4.75
N SER A 221 -28.10 19.29 5.75
CA SER A 221 -29.18 19.88 6.54
C SER A 221 -29.88 21.05 5.85
N SER A 222 -29.32 21.58 4.76
CA SER A 222 -29.87 22.76 4.08
C SER A 222 -31.15 22.45 3.31
N PRO A 223 -32.12 23.38 3.24
CA PRO A 223 -33.35 23.20 2.46
C PRO A 223 -33.07 22.91 0.98
N ALA A 224 -32.15 23.68 0.39
CA ALA A 224 -31.77 23.54 -1.03
C ALA A 224 -31.22 22.15 -1.35
N TYR A 225 -30.46 21.54 -0.44
CA TYR A 225 -29.99 20.16 -0.61
C TYR A 225 -31.12 19.15 -0.47
N ARG A 226 -32.02 19.32 0.51
CA ARG A 226 -33.09 18.35 0.79
C ARG A 226 -34.11 18.27 -0.35
N THR A 227 -34.43 19.40 -0.98
CA THR A 227 -35.38 19.47 -2.11
C THR A 227 -34.75 19.12 -3.45
N ALA A 228 -33.42 19.04 -3.54
CA ALA A 228 -32.72 18.68 -4.76
C ALA A 228 -32.90 17.20 -5.12
N ASP A 229 -32.84 16.89 -6.41
CA ASP A 229 -32.73 15.54 -6.94
C ASP A 229 -31.36 14.92 -6.63
N ASP A 230 -31.23 13.62 -6.83
CA ASP A 230 -30.02 12.88 -6.46
C ASP A 230 -28.78 13.27 -7.29
N GLU A 231 -28.92 13.67 -8.56
CA GLU A 231 -27.77 14.11 -9.36
C GLU A 231 -27.28 15.49 -8.89
N THR A 232 -28.21 16.39 -8.58
CA THR A 232 -27.88 17.69 -7.99
C THR A 232 -27.22 17.54 -6.62
N LYS A 233 -27.71 16.61 -5.78
CA LYS A 233 -27.07 16.27 -4.50
C LYS A 233 -25.64 15.75 -4.66
N LYS A 234 -25.42 14.85 -5.63
CA LYS A 234 -24.07 14.37 -5.99
C LYS A 234 -23.17 15.53 -6.39
N TYR A 235 -23.67 16.45 -7.22
CA TYR A 235 -22.92 17.64 -7.63
C TYR A 235 -22.53 18.48 -6.41
N PHE A 236 -23.45 18.79 -5.50
CA PHE A 236 -23.16 19.59 -4.31
C PHE A 236 -22.07 18.96 -3.42
N ILE A 237 -22.13 17.65 -3.16
CA ILE A 237 -21.10 16.98 -2.36
C ILE A 237 -19.74 16.99 -3.08
N LYS A 238 -19.73 16.69 -4.39
CA LYS A 238 -18.49 16.70 -5.19
C LYS A 238 -17.87 18.10 -5.23
N ASP A 239 -18.68 19.12 -5.45
CA ASP A 239 -18.22 20.51 -5.50
C ASP A 239 -17.67 20.97 -4.15
N LEU A 240 -18.37 20.65 -3.04
CA LEU A 240 -17.89 20.92 -1.69
C LEU A 240 -16.47 20.35 -1.49
N ILE A 241 -16.31 19.05 -1.75
CA ILE A 241 -15.02 18.36 -1.58
C ILE A 241 -13.96 18.95 -2.52
N ASN A 242 -14.32 19.21 -3.78
CA ASN A 242 -13.40 19.76 -4.77
C ASN A 242 -12.90 21.16 -4.38
N THR A 243 -13.81 22.02 -3.92
CA THR A 243 -13.48 23.37 -3.46
C THR A 243 -12.53 23.36 -2.27
N LYS A 244 -12.76 22.49 -1.27
CA LYS A 244 -11.84 22.35 -0.13
C LYS A 244 -10.48 21.80 -0.58
N ARG A 245 -10.48 20.80 -1.47
CA ARG A 245 -9.28 20.18 -2.04
C ARG A 245 -8.42 21.19 -2.80
N LEU A 246 -9.02 22.02 -3.65
CA LEU A 246 -8.29 23.05 -4.41
C LEU A 246 -7.63 24.08 -3.49
N LYS A 247 -8.34 24.52 -2.44
CA LYS A 247 -7.78 25.42 -1.42
C LYS A 247 -6.60 24.77 -0.69
N ALA A 248 -6.75 23.52 -0.25
CA ALA A 248 -5.67 22.78 0.41
C ALA A 248 -4.45 22.59 -0.51
N LYS A 249 -4.67 22.23 -1.78
CA LYS A 249 -3.61 22.05 -2.77
C LYS A 249 -2.79 23.34 -2.96
N LYS A 250 -3.44 24.50 -3.08
CA LYS A 250 -2.76 25.81 -3.20
C LYS A 250 -1.83 26.08 -2.01
N THR A 251 -2.21 25.68 -0.79
CA THR A 251 -1.37 25.88 0.39
C THR A 251 -0.25 24.84 0.52
N LEU A 252 -0.56 23.56 0.27
CA LEU A 252 0.35 22.45 0.58
C LEU A 252 1.37 22.18 -0.53
N PHE A 253 1.03 22.45 -1.78
CA PHE A 253 1.92 22.19 -2.90
C PHE A 253 3.25 22.98 -2.81
N PRO A 254 3.26 24.31 -2.56
CA PRO A 254 4.52 25.05 -2.40
C PRO A 254 5.36 24.56 -1.22
N LEU A 255 4.72 24.14 -0.12
CA LEU A 255 5.41 23.58 1.05
C LEU A 255 6.10 22.26 0.70
N ARG A 256 5.40 21.38 -0.02
CA ARG A 256 5.95 20.08 -0.46
C ARG A 256 7.15 20.27 -1.38
N VAL A 257 7.06 21.20 -2.33
CA VAL A 257 8.18 21.54 -3.24
C VAL A 257 9.38 22.06 -2.45
N ARG A 258 9.19 22.98 -1.50
CA ARG A 258 10.28 23.50 -0.66
C ARG A 258 10.95 22.41 0.17
N GLN A 259 10.19 21.47 0.73
CA GLN A 259 10.74 20.33 1.48
C GLN A 259 11.59 19.43 0.60
N GLU A 260 11.15 19.17 -0.63
CA GLU A 260 11.88 18.32 -1.58
C GLU A 260 13.18 18.97 -2.04
N LEU A 261 13.16 20.28 -2.32
CA LEU A 261 14.36 21.04 -2.68
C LEU A 261 15.40 21.00 -1.55
N LYS A 262 14.98 21.23 -0.29
CA LYS A 262 15.87 21.14 0.87
C LYS A 262 16.52 19.75 1.01
N ARG A 263 15.76 18.69 0.76
CA ARG A 263 16.28 17.31 0.82
C ARG A 263 17.36 17.07 -0.21
N ARG A 264 17.18 17.54 -1.45
CA ARG A 264 18.17 17.40 -2.53
C ARG A 264 19.46 18.14 -2.20
N THR A 265 19.38 19.39 -1.76
CA THR A 265 20.58 20.17 -1.37
C THR A 265 21.35 19.49 -0.23
N THR A 266 20.65 18.91 0.75
CA THR A 266 21.29 18.20 1.88
C THR A 266 21.98 16.91 1.43
N GLN A 267 21.48 16.24 0.39
CA GLN A 267 22.10 15.04 -0.17
C GLN A 267 23.30 15.37 -1.07
N GLU A 268 23.30 16.51 -1.76
CA GLU A 268 24.45 16.97 -2.58
C GLU A 268 25.63 17.48 -1.73
N THR A 269 25.40 17.80 -0.46
CA THR A 269 26.43 18.29 0.47
C THR A 269 27.05 17.15 1.32
N ARG A 270 26.61 15.89 1.13
CA ARG A 270 27.12 14.70 1.84
C ARG A 270 27.81 13.75 0.88
#